data_AF-A0A521KP35-F1
#
_entry.id   AF-A0A521KP35-F1
#
_cell.length_a   1.000
_cell.length_b   1.000
_cell.length_c   1.000
_cell.angle_alpha   90.00
_cell.angle_beta   90.00
_cell.angle_gamma   90.00
#
_symmetry.space_group_name_H-M   'P 1'
#
loop_
_entity.id
_entity.type
_entity.pdbx_description
1 polymer ?
#
loop_
_entity_poly.entity_id
_entity_poly.type
_entity_poly.pdbx_seq_one_letter_code
_entity_poly.pdbx_strand_id
1 'polypeptide(L)'
;MKMAADRRFFADPFGTAYAVEVVTARQWSPAFAVPPELLSADARVVICPELPPPGLPGWLVALTDDPSEVDDSEVASLAARAWLRSPYHRAPGALASDYVVAGFQAFCPPHPPCPPGPNARETVATFARRRGGTFAPLGEEGRDGFDRWLRVAWRTPEHFARAILAERMAEAGERDALALVAFVEEADVWPEGDTLTLAEGRRSLIERLTPLRYFADPAGWDQARAEAVEWRAAYEAAYRAHFRRVARLATDTLSDLLPAVSASEVLRTFNRSERYGQPVGEEALDRLRRAVAQIGEIPDTPDPSRARTGGVTLGRLPGAFADARLAAAAVLAAVEVQRRRAMV
;
A
#
# COMPACT_ATOMS: atom_id res chain seq x y z
N MET A 1 9.64 -10.60 -34.27
CA MET A 1 8.59 -11.64 -34.37
C MET A 1 7.56 -11.35 -33.29
N LYS A 2 6.28 -11.21 -33.62
CA LYS A 2 5.24 -10.79 -32.66
C LYS A 2 4.95 -11.97 -31.73
N MET A 3 5.13 -11.79 -30.42
CA MET A 3 4.71 -12.77 -29.42
C MET A 3 3.19 -12.93 -29.49
N ALA A 4 2.71 -14.16 -29.64
CA ALA A 4 1.29 -14.46 -29.46
C ALA A 4 1.12 -14.79 -27.97
N ALA A 5 0.61 -13.82 -27.21
CA ALA A 5 0.11 -14.06 -25.87
C ALA A 5 -1.40 -14.30 -25.99
N ASP A 6 -1.86 -15.44 -25.52
CA ASP A 6 -3.27 -15.78 -25.41
C ASP A 6 -3.72 -15.64 -23.96
N ARG A 7 -4.89 -15.04 -23.75
CA ARG A 7 -5.45 -14.86 -22.40
C ARG A 7 -6.56 -15.86 -22.18
N ARG A 8 -6.40 -16.70 -21.17
CA ARG A 8 -7.37 -17.75 -20.82
C ARG A 8 -7.92 -17.54 -19.42
N PHE A 9 -9.16 -17.96 -19.19
CA PHE A 9 -9.79 -17.94 -17.87
C PHE A 9 -9.97 -19.35 -17.33
N PHE A 10 -9.66 -19.52 -16.06
CA PHE A 10 -9.88 -20.76 -15.33
C PHE A 10 -10.58 -20.44 -14.01
N ALA A 11 -11.17 -21.46 -13.40
CA ALA A 11 -11.76 -21.37 -12.07
C ALA A 11 -10.98 -22.27 -11.10
N ASP A 12 -10.71 -21.76 -9.90
CA ASP A 12 -10.18 -22.59 -8.83
C ASP A 12 -11.30 -23.45 -8.19
N PRO A 13 -10.97 -24.42 -7.32
CA PRO A 13 -11.97 -25.27 -6.66
C PRO A 13 -13.00 -24.51 -5.81
N PHE A 14 -12.76 -23.24 -5.49
CA PHE A 14 -13.65 -22.37 -4.72
C PHE A 14 -14.49 -21.44 -5.63
N GLY A 15 -14.44 -21.64 -6.95
CA GLY A 15 -15.16 -20.82 -7.92
C GLY A 15 -14.56 -19.43 -8.14
N THR A 16 -13.30 -19.21 -7.78
CA THR A 16 -12.56 -18.00 -8.14
C THR A 16 -12.15 -18.07 -9.59
N ALA A 17 -12.70 -17.20 -10.43
CA ALA A 17 -12.16 -17.01 -11.77
C ALA A 17 -10.80 -16.29 -11.68
N TYR A 18 -9.81 -16.76 -12.44
CA TYR A 18 -8.51 -16.12 -12.60
C TYR A 18 -8.08 -16.19 -14.07
N ALA A 19 -7.30 -15.21 -14.49
CA ALA A 19 -6.79 -15.08 -15.85
C ALA A 19 -5.34 -15.55 -15.95
N VAL A 20 -5.02 -16.22 -17.03
CA VAL A 20 -3.69 -16.75 -17.31
C VAL A 20 -3.24 -16.24 -18.65
N GLU A 21 -2.05 -15.65 -18.68
CA GLU A 21 -1.37 -15.33 -19.91
C GLU A 21 -0.57 -16.56 -20.38
N VAL A 22 -0.95 -17.12 -21.51
CA VAL A 22 -0.24 -18.21 -22.16
C VAL A 22 0.66 -17.61 -23.24
N VAL A 23 1.97 -17.70 -23.04
CA VAL A 23 2.97 -17.17 -23.95
C VAL A 23 3.64 -18.31 -24.67
N THR A 24 3.48 -18.34 -26.00
CA THR A 24 4.21 -19.27 -26.86
C THR A 24 5.46 -18.59 -27.41
N ALA A 25 6.64 -19.17 -27.10
CA ALA A 25 7.92 -18.61 -27.53
C ALA A 25 8.91 -19.69 -27.95
N ARG A 26 9.79 -19.35 -28.90
CA ARG A 26 10.86 -20.26 -29.35
C ARG A 26 12.12 -20.19 -28.48
N GLN A 27 12.29 -19.10 -27.74
CA GLN A 27 13.47 -18.82 -26.91
C GLN A 27 13.03 -18.08 -25.64
N TRP A 28 13.81 -18.25 -24.56
CA TRP A 28 13.59 -17.54 -23.31
C TRP A 28 13.88 -16.05 -23.43
N SER A 29 13.01 -15.25 -22.82
CA SER A 29 13.20 -13.82 -22.68
C SER A 29 13.16 -13.42 -21.21
N PRO A 30 14.07 -12.55 -20.74
CA PRO A 30 13.97 -11.95 -19.42
C PRO A 30 12.64 -11.22 -19.18
N ALA A 31 11.97 -10.76 -20.25
CA ALA A 31 10.66 -10.12 -20.15
C ALA A 31 9.58 -11.06 -19.58
N PHE A 32 9.73 -12.39 -19.71
CA PHE A 32 8.78 -13.35 -19.16
C PHE A 32 8.75 -13.36 -17.63
N ALA A 33 9.84 -12.91 -16.98
CA ALA A 33 9.93 -12.80 -15.53
C ALA A 33 9.32 -11.49 -14.98
N VAL A 34 8.87 -10.57 -15.85
CA VAL A 34 8.10 -9.39 -15.44
C VAL A 34 6.65 -9.82 -15.18
N PRO A 35 6.07 -9.54 -14.00
CA PRO A 35 4.69 -9.91 -13.70
C PRO A 35 3.72 -9.41 -14.79
N PRO A 36 2.68 -10.20 -15.15
CA PRO A 36 1.64 -9.69 -16.02
C PRO A 36 0.97 -8.47 -15.40
N GLU A 37 0.55 -7.54 -16.26
CA GLU A 37 -0.29 -6.42 -15.82
C GLU A 37 -1.57 -6.95 -15.21
N LEU A 38 -2.02 -6.35 -14.10
CA LEU A 38 -3.18 -6.79 -13.33
C LEU A 38 -4.46 -6.91 -14.19
N LEU A 39 -4.61 -6.02 -15.17
CA LEU A 39 -5.75 -6.03 -16.10
C LEU A 39 -5.70 -7.24 -17.05
N SER A 40 -4.50 -7.75 -17.34
CA SER A 40 -4.25 -8.74 -18.38
C SER A 40 -4.25 -10.18 -17.85
N ALA A 41 -3.54 -10.47 -16.76
CA ALA A 41 -3.51 -11.82 -16.19
C ALA A 41 -3.04 -11.85 -14.74
N ASP A 42 -3.37 -12.94 -14.05
CA ASP A 42 -2.94 -13.21 -12.68
C ASP A 42 -1.70 -14.09 -12.58
N ALA A 43 -1.51 -14.94 -13.58
CA ALA A 43 -0.41 -15.88 -13.69
C ALA A 43 0.04 -15.99 -15.16
N ARG A 44 1.23 -16.55 -15.38
CA ARG A 44 1.76 -16.77 -16.72
C ARG A 44 2.23 -18.20 -16.90
N VAL A 45 1.87 -18.79 -18.03
CA VAL A 45 2.41 -20.06 -18.52
C VAL A 45 3.19 -19.76 -19.78
N VAL A 46 4.48 -20.10 -19.79
CA VAL A 46 5.35 -19.95 -20.97
C VAL A 46 5.62 -21.32 -21.55
N ILE A 47 5.23 -21.54 -22.79
CA ILE A 47 5.55 -22.75 -23.55
C ILE A 47 6.75 -22.43 -24.43
N CYS A 48 7.90 -23.01 -24.09
CA CYS A 48 9.16 -22.76 -24.76
C CYS A 48 10.06 -24.00 -24.75
N PRO A 49 10.54 -24.49 -25.92
CA PRO A 49 11.36 -25.70 -25.99
C PRO A 49 12.77 -25.52 -25.39
N GLU A 50 13.20 -24.27 -25.15
CA GLU A 50 14.44 -23.97 -24.45
C GLU A 50 14.27 -24.16 -22.94
N LEU A 51 15.33 -24.62 -22.25
CA LEU A 51 15.28 -24.78 -20.80
C LEU A 51 15.10 -23.43 -20.08
N PRO A 52 14.20 -23.34 -19.09
CA PRO A 52 14.00 -22.12 -18.33
C PRO A 52 15.24 -21.75 -17.50
N PRO A 53 15.50 -20.45 -17.29
CA PRO A 53 16.51 -20.02 -16.34
C PRO A 53 16.13 -20.44 -14.91
N PRO A 54 17.11 -20.72 -14.04
CA PRO A 54 16.83 -21.07 -12.64
C PRO A 54 16.21 -19.90 -11.89
N GLY A 55 15.42 -20.20 -10.85
CA GLY A 55 14.88 -19.19 -9.94
C GLY A 55 13.68 -18.41 -10.47
N LEU A 56 12.84 -19.02 -11.31
CA LEU A 56 11.62 -18.37 -11.80
C LEU A 56 10.67 -17.98 -10.65
N PRO A 57 9.97 -16.84 -10.76
CA PRO A 57 8.94 -16.46 -9.82
C PRO A 57 7.83 -17.50 -9.73
N GLY A 58 7.27 -17.74 -8.54
CA GLY A 58 6.26 -18.80 -8.34
C GLY A 58 4.96 -18.63 -9.13
N TRP A 59 4.63 -17.40 -9.57
CA TRP A 59 3.46 -17.07 -10.39
C TRP A 59 3.66 -17.33 -11.90
N LEU A 60 4.88 -17.72 -12.29
CA LEU A 60 5.29 -18.05 -13.64
C LEU A 60 5.62 -19.54 -13.71
N VAL A 61 5.05 -20.24 -14.70
CA VAL A 61 5.37 -21.65 -14.95
C VAL A 61 5.88 -21.81 -16.38
N ALA A 62 6.96 -22.58 -16.52
CA ALA A 62 7.59 -22.93 -17.77
C ALA A 62 7.19 -24.35 -18.20
N LEU A 63 6.84 -24.52 -19.47
CA LEU A 63 6.69 -25.80 -20.15
C LEU A 63 7.79 -25.93 -21.20
N THR A 64 8.53 -27.04 -21.16
CA THR A 64 9.65 -27.29 -22.08
C THR A 64 9.22 -28.21 -23.21
N ASP A 65 8.19 -27.78 -23.94
CA ASP A 65 7.50 -28.59 -24.94
C ASP A 65 7.32 -27.82 -26.25
N ASP A 66 6.99 -28.55 -27.33
CA ASP A 66 6.54 -27.93 -28.57
C ASP A 66 5.15 -27.31 -28.35
N PRO A 67 4.93 -26.02 -28.70
CA PRO A 67 3.63 -25.38 -28.52
C PRO A 67 2.45 -26.05 -29.21
N SER A 68 2.70 -26.88 -30.24
CA SER A 68 1.68 -27.66 -30.95
C SER A 68 1.27 -28.94 -30.24
N GLU A 69 1.99 -29.35 -29.19
CA GLU A 69 1.76 -30.60 -28.46
C GLU A 69 1.13 -30.39 -27.07
N VAL A 70 1.08 -29.14 -26.58
CA VAL A 70 0.53 -28.81 -25.25
C VAL A 70 -0.99 -28.73 -25.30
N ASP A 71 -1.65 -29.50 -24.43
CA ASP A 71 -3.10 -29.48 -24.28
C ASP A 71 -3.60 -28.47 -23.23
N ASP A 72 -4.88 -28.12 -23.33
CA ASP A 72 -5.51 -27.14 -22.42
C ASP A 72 -5.60 -27.62 -20.96
N SER A 73 -5.62 -28.94 -20.74
CA SER A 73 -5.74 -29.53 -19.41
C SER A 73 -4.43 -29.44 -18.63
N GLU A 74 -3.30 -29.59 -19.33
CA GLU A 74 -1.97 -29.36 -18.82
C GLU A 74 -1.79 -27.88 -18.46
N VAL A 75 -2.14 -26.98 -19.37
CA VAL A 75 -2.12 -25.53 -19.10
C VAL A 75 -2.96 -25.19 -17.86
N ALA A 76 -4.16 -25.75 -17.73
CA ALA A 76 -5.04 -25.52 -16.57
C ALA A 76 -4.41 -26.01 -15.25
N SER A 77 -3.79 -27.20 -15.25
CA SER A 77 -3.14 -27.77 -14.08
C SER A 77 -1.95 -26.91 -13.61
N LEU A 78 -1.13 -26.45 -14.56
CA LEU A 78 0.00 -25.58 -14.28
C LEU A 78 -0.44 -24.20 -13.80
N ALA A 79 -1.42 -23.65 -14.48
CA ALA A 79 -2.05 -22.39 -14.13
C ALA A 79 -2.60 -22.39 -12.71
N ALA A 80 -3.24 -23.48 -12.27
CA ALA A 80 -3.73 -23.61 -10.91
C ALA A 80 -2.61 -23.53 -9.86
N ARG A 81 -1.43 -24.11 -10.16
CA ARG A 81 -0.25 -24.01 -9.27
C ARG A 81 0.33 -22.60 -9.25
N ALA A 82 0.43 -21.97 -10.43
CA ALA A 82 0.92 -20.61 -10.58
C ALA A 82 0.00 -19.60 -9.88
N TRP A 83 -1.32 -19.79 -9.98
CA TRP A 83 -2.34 -18.97 -9.35
C TRP A 83 -2.15 -18.88 -7.84
N LEU A 84 -1.94 -20.00 -7.14
CA LEU A 84 -1.70 -20.02 -5.69
C LEU A 84 -0.46 -19.23 -5.24
N ARG A 85 0.44 -18.91 -6.18
CA ARG A 85 1.66 -18.13 -5.95
C ARG A 85 1.60 -16.74 -6.57
N SER A 86 0.47 -16.38 -7.19
CA SER A 86 0.22 -15.05 -7.73
C SER A 86 0.25 -14.00 -6.62
N PRO A 87 0.84 -12.81 -6.87
CA PRO A 87 0.73 -11.69 -5.93
C PRO A 87 -0.72 -11.22 -5.73
N TYR A 88 -1.61 -11.57 -6.66
CA TYR A 88 -3.03 -11.21 -6.63
C TYR A 88 -3.92 -12.29 -6.01
N HIS A 89 -3.37 -13.48 -5.77
CA HIS A 89 -4.11 -14.55 -5.12
C HIS A 89 -4.38 -14.20 -3.65
N ARG A 90 -5.62 -14.43 -3.24
CA ARG A 90 -6.08 -14.31 -1.86
C ARG A 90 -6.73 -15.61 -1.45
N ALA A 91 -6.56 -15.98 -0.19
CA ALA A 91 -7.26 -17.12 0.40
C ALA A 91 -8.78 -17.01 0.14
N PRO A 92 -9.52 -18.13 0.08
CA PRO A 92 -10.94 -18.13 -0.24
C PRO A 92 -11.69 -17.17 0.69
N GLY A 93 -12.43 -16.24 0.09
CA GLY A 93 -13.24 -15.24 0.78
C GLY A 93 -14.67 -15.28 0.24
N ALA A 94 -15.33 -14.13 0.21
CA ALA A 94 -16.66 -14.01 -0.39
C ALA A 94 -16.66 -14.44 -1.86
N LEU A 95 -17.75 -15.09 -2.29
CA LEU A 95 -17.96 -15.51 -3.66
C LEU A 95 -18.28 -14.29 -4.54
N ALA A 96 -18.06 -14.37 -5.85
CA ALA A 96 -18.38 -13.28 -6.78
C ALA A 96 -19.86 -12.85 -6.70
N SER A 97 -20.77 -13.79 -6.38
CA SER A 97 -22.17 -13.50 -6.10
C SER A 97 -22.35 -12.49 -4.97
N ASP A 98 -21.56 -12.58 -3.89
CA ASP A 98 -21.70 -11.71 -2.73
C ASP A 98 -21.29 -10.27 -3.07
N TYR A 99 -20.27 -10.11 -3.91
CA TYR A 99 -19.89 -8.81 -4.48
C TYR A 99 -20.98 -8.23 -5.38
N VAL A 100 -21.62 -9.06 -6.22
CA VAL A 100 -22.75 -8.63 -7.05
C VAL A 100 -23.91 -8.18 -6.17
N VAL A 101 -24.22 -8.92 -5.10
CA VAL A 101 -25.29 -8.56 -4.16
C VAL A 101 -24.97 -7.25 -3.46
N ALA A 102 -23.78 -7.11 -2.86
CA ALA A 102 -23.38 -5.90 -2.16
C ALA A 102 -23.33 -4.67 -3.09
N GLY A 103 -22.77 -4.84 -4.28
CA GLY A 103 -22.70 -3.79 -5.30
C GLY A 103 -24.07 -3.41 -5.84
N PHE A 104 -24.99 -4.36 -6.03
CA PHE A 104 -26.38 -4.07 -6.39
C PHE A 104 -27.11 -3.32 -5.26
N GLN A 105 -26.94 -3.77 -4.02
CA GLN A 105 -27.54 -3.14 -2.85
C GLN A 105 -27.05 -1.71 -2.65
N ALA A 106 -25.82 -1.39 -3.08
CA ALA A 106 -25.31 -0.04 -3.12
C ALA A 106 -26.07 0.91 -4.08
N PHE A 107 -26.96 0.42 -4.96
CA PHE A 107 -27.87 1.27 -5.74
C PHE A 107 -29.25 1.43 -5.10
N CYS A 108 -29.62 0.55 -4.16
CA CYS A 108 -30.91 0.62 -3.49
C CYS A 108 -31.00 1.86 -2.58
N PRO A 109 -32.21 2.32 -2.24
CA PRO A 109 -32.43 3.21 -1.12
C PRO A 109 -31.84 2.60 0.17
N PRO A 110 -31.40 3.45 1.11
CA PRO A 110 -30.52 3.05 2.19
C PRO A 110 -31.12 2.06 3.18
N HIS A 111 -32.44 1.89 3.29
CA HIS A 111 -33.06 0.72 3.93
C HIS A 111 -34.56 0.59 3.62
N PRO A 112 -35.12 -0.64 3.56
CA PRO A 112 -34.40 -1.92 3.61
C PRO A 112 -33.59 -2.18 2.31
N PRO A 113 -32.51 -2.98 2.35
CA PRO A 113 -31.75 -3.32 1.15
C PRO A 113 -32.68 -4.06 0.20
N CYS A 114 -32.75 -3.63 -1.05
CA CYS A 114 -33.60 -4.32 -2.00
C CYS A 114 -33.02 -5.71 -2.34
N PRO A 115 -33.86 -6.77 -2.37
CA PRO A 115 -33.37 -8.11 -2.68
C PRO A 115 -32.75 -8.12 -4.08
N PRO A 116 -31.60 -8.79 -4.28
CA PRO A 116 -30.97 -8.86 -5.59
C PRO A 116 -31.90 -9.58 -6.57
N GLY A 117 -32.32 -8.86 -7.61
CA GLY A 117 -33.08 -9.44 -8.72
C GLY A 117 -32.20 -10.18 -9.72
N PRO A 118 -32.80 -10.89 -10.71
CA PRO A 118 -32.05 -11.59 -11.75
C PRO A 118 -31.11 -10.67 -12.56
N ASN A 119 -31.40 -9.36 -12.60
CA ASN A 119 -30.63 -8.37 -13.36
C ASN A 119 -29.58 -7.63 -12.50
N ALA A 120 -29.31 -8.08 -11.27
CA ALA A 120 -28.37 -7.41 -10.36
C ALA A 120 -26.96 -7.27 -10.99
N ARG A 121 -26.47 -8.35 -11.61
CA ARG A 121 -25.17 -8.35 -12.31
C ARG A 121 -25.15 -7.38 -13.49
N GLU A 122 -26.20 -7.38 -14.32
CA GLU A 122 -26.29 -6.48 -15.47
C GLU A 122 -26.35 -5.01 -15.04
N THR A 123 -27.00 -4.72 -13.91
CA THR A 123 -27.04 -3.38 -13.32
C THR A 123 -25.63 -2.92 -12.94
N VAL A 124 -24.88 -3.76 -12.21
CA VAL A 124 -23.50 -3.47 -11.81
C VAL A 124 -22.58 -3.32 -13.03
N ALA A 125 -22.69 -4.21 -14.02
CA ALA A 125 -21.90 -4.15 -15.25
C ALA A 125 -22.21 -2.90 -16.08
N THR A 126 -23.48 -2.48 -16.14
CA THR A 126 -23.90 -1.27 -16.85
C THR A 126 -23.36 -0.01 -16.18
N PHE A 127 -23.39 0.04 -14.85
CA PHE A 127 -22.74 1.11 -14.09
C PHE A 127 -21.23 1.15 -14.38
N ALA A 128 -20.56 0.01 -14.32
CA ALA A 128 -19.13 -0.10 -14.58
C ALA A 128 -18.73 0.40 -15.98
N ARG A 129 -19.48 0.01 -17.03
CA ARG A 129 -19.27 0.49 -18.41
C ARG A 129 -19.35 2.00 -18.55
N ARG A 130 -20.30 2.63 -17.84
CA ARG A 130 -20.47 4.09 -17.89
C ARG A 130 -19.34 4.81 -17.16
N ARG A 131 -18.82 4.22 -16.09
CA ARG A 131 -17.85 4.88 -15.22
C ARG A 131 -16.41 4.77 -15.71
N GLY A 132 -16.01 3.60 -16.20
CA GLY A 132 -14.61 3.34 -16.57
C GLY A 132 -13.67 3.28 -15.37
N GLY A 133 -12.38 3.55 -15.59
CA GLY A 133 -11.34 3.50 -14.55
C GLY A 133 -11.22 2.11 -13.91
N THR A 134 -11.16 2.05 -12.58
CA THR A 134 -11.08 0.78 -11.82
C THR A 134 -12.30 -0.13 -12.04
N PHE A 135 -13.42 0.39 -12.55
CA PHE A 135 -14.60 -0.41 -12.89
C PHE A 135 -14.58 -0.94 -14.33
N ALA A 136 -13.76 -0.39 -15.22
CA ALA A 136 -13.80 -0.72 -16.66
C ALA A 136 -13.78 -2.24 -16.95
N PRO A 137 -12.96 -3.07 -16.28
CA PRO A 137 -12.93 -4.51 -16.56
C PRO A 137 -14.26 -5.24 -16.26
N LEU A 138 -15.06 -4.75 -15.31
CA LEU A 138 -16.40 -5.28 -15.03
C LEU A 138 -17.39 -4.99 -16.17
N GLY A 139 -17.12 -3.98 -16.99
CA GLY A 139 -17.98 -3.65 -18.12
C GLY A 139 -17.68 -4.44 -19.39
N GLU A 140 -16.48 -5.02 -19.48
CA GLU A 140 -15.85 -5.39 -20.75
C GLU A 140 -15.49 -6.88 -20.86
N GLU A 141 -15.18 -7.57 -19.75
CA GLU A 141 -14.52 -8.88 -19.79
C GLU A 141 -15.43 -10.14 -19.73
N GLY A 142 -16.67 -10.05 -20.20
CA GLY A 142 -17.61 -11.18 -20.14
C GLY A 142 -17.85 -11.66 -18.69
N ARG A 143 -18.38 -12.88 -18.50
CA ARG A 143 -18.75 -13.37 -17.15
C ARG A 143 -17.52 -13.67 -16.28
N ASP A 144 -16.56 -14.40 -16.81
CA ASP A 144 -15.42 -14.89 -16.01
C ASP A 144 -14.45 -13.77 -15.66
N GLY A 145 -14.23 -12.81 -16.58
CA GLY A 145 -13.45 -11.62 -16.29
C GLY A 145 -14.13 -10.69 -15.29
N PHE A 146 -15.47 -10.56 -15.34
CA PHE A 146 -16.23 -9.86 -14.31
C PHE A 146 -16.04 -10.50 -12.93
N ASP A 147 -16.27 -11.81 -12.81
CA ASP A 147 -16.20 -12.53 -11.53
C ASP A 147 -14.75 -12.54 -10.98
N ARG A 148 -13.74 -12.61 -11.86
CA ARG A 148 -12.33 -12.43 -11.53
C ARG A 148 -12.08 -11.04 -10.94
N TRP A 149 -12.43 -9.99 -11.68
CA TRP A 149 -12.08 -8.62 -11.31
C TRP A 149 -12.67 -8.21 -9.98
N LEU A 150 -13.89 -8.67 -9.66
CA LEU A 150 -14.51 -8.46 -8.36
C LEU A 150 -13.62 -8.92 -7.20
N ARG A 151 -12.94 -10.06 -7.35
CA ARG A 151 -12.16 -10.67 -6.27
C ARG A 151 -10.70 -10.22 -6.25
N VAL A 152 -10.15 -9.93 -7.43
CA VAL A 152 -8.78 -9.47 -7.59
C VAL A 152 -8.64 -8.00 -7.17
N ALA A 153 -9.51 -7.13 -7.69
CA ALA A 153 -9.40 -5.68 -7.45
C ALA A 153 -9.93 -5.27 -6.06
N TRP A 154 -10.94 -5.97 -5.53
CA TRP A 154 -11.61 -5.58 -4.29
C TRP A 154 -11.36 -6.58 -3.18
N ARG A 155 -11.07 -6.07 -1.98
CA ARG A 155 -10.73 -6.89 -0.81
C ARG A 155 -11.93 -7.63 -0.24
N THR A 156 -13.08 -6.97 -0.20
CA THR A 156 -14.34 -7.51 0.32
C THR A 156 -15.53 -6.94 -0.46
N PRO A 157 -16.71 -7.60 -0.41
CA PRO A 157 -17.94 -7.07 -1.00
C PRO A 157 -18.31 -5.67 -0.49
N GLU A 158 -18.06 -5.38 0.79
CA GLU A 158 -18.33 -4.07 1.39
C GLU A 158 -17.41 -2.99 0.83
N HIS A 159 -16.13 -3.32 0.58
CA HIS A 159 -15.20 -2.39 -0.06
C HIS A 159 -15.66 -2.05 -1.48
N PHE A 160 -16.14 -3.04 -2.24
CA PHE A 160 -16.70 -2.83 -3.58
C PHE A 160 -17.98 -1.98 -3.54
N ALA A 161 -18.92 -2.30 -2.64
CA ALA A 161 -20.15 -1.54 -2.45
C ALA A 161 -19.87 -0.08 -2.05
N ARG A 162 -18.90 0.13 -1.16
CA ARG A 162 -18.44 1.47 -0.75
C ARG A 162 -17.89 2.27 -1.94
N ALA A 163 -17.15 1.63 -2.85
CA ALA A 163 -16.66 2.29 -4.06
C ALA A 163 -17.78 2.71 -5.00
N ILE A 164 -18.81 1.86 -5.18
CA ILE A 164 -20.02 2.23 -5.94
C ILE A 164 -20.74 3.41 -5.30
N LEU A 165 -20.94 3.39 -3.97
CA LEU A 165 -21.60 4.50 -3.25
C LEU A 165 -20.79 5.81 -3.37
N ALA A 166 -19.47 5.75 -3.28
CA ALA A 166 -18.61 6.91 -3.46
C ALA A 166 -18.78 7.52 -4.86
N GLU A 167 -18.87 6.68 -5.89
CA GLU A 167 -19.08 7.18 -7.25
C GLU A 167 -20.48 7.76 -7.47
N ARG A 168 -21.51 7.15 -6.90
CA ARG A 168 -22.87 7.73 -6.89
C ARG A 168 -22.91 9.09 -6.19
N MET A 169 -22.18 9.23 -5.09
CA MET A 169 -22.05 10.50 -4.37
C MET A 169 -21.29 11.53 -5.23
N ALA A 170 -20.25 11.11 -5.97
CA ALA A 170 -19.55 11.97 -6.91
C ALA A 170 -20.46 12.44 -8.07
N GLU A 171 -21.33 11.56 -8.59
CA GLU A 171 -22.36 11.89 -9.59
C GLU A 171 -23.39 12.90 -9.06
N ALA A 172 -23.68 12.86 -7.76
CA ALA A 172 -24.52 13.85 -7.08
C ALA A 172 -23.82 15.21 -6.85
N GLY A 173 -22.57 15.37 -7.29
CA GLY A 173 -21.79 16.61 -7.20
C GLY A 173 -20.89 16.73 -5.97
N GLU A 174 -20.82 15.70 -5.13
CA GLU A 174 -20.14 15.75 -3.81
C GLU A 174 -18.66 15.35 -3.87
N ARG A 175 -17.95 15.71 -4.96
CA ARG A 175 -16.52 15.38 -5.10
C ARG A 175 -15.65 16.02 -4.03
N ASP A 176 -15.97 17.25 -3.62
CA ASP A 176 -15.22 17.94 -2.56
C ASP A 176 -15.42 17.28 -1.20
N ALA A 177 -16.62 16.78 -0.93
CA ALA A 177 -16.89 16.02 0.28
C ALA A 177 -16.14 14.68 0.29
N LEU A 178 -16.06 13.98 -0.85
CA LEU A 178 -15.23 12.77 -0.98
C LEU A 178 -13.75 13.06 -0.76
N ALA A 179 -13.23 14.20 -1.25
CA ALA A 179 -11.87 14.62 -0.98
C ALA A 179 -11.62 14.89 0.51
N LEU A 180 -12.61 15.45 1.21
CA LEU A 180 -12.55 15.62 2.67
C LEU A 180 -12.55 14.27 3.40
N VAL A 181 -13.38 13.31 2.98
CA VAL A 181 -13.36 11.95 3.54
C VAL A 181 -11.98 11.31 3.35
N ALA A 182 -11.45 11.33 2.13
CA ALA A 182 -10.12 10.80 1.83
C ALA A 182 -9.05 11.45 2.70
N PHE A 183 -9.10 12.77 2.88
CA PHE A 183 -8.20 13.50 3.76
C PHE A 183 -8.27 13.01 5.22
N VAL A 184 -9.48 12.85 5.78
CA VAL A 184 -9.67 12.36 7.16
C VAL A 184 -9.15 10.92 7.28
N GLU A 185 -9.39 10.07 6.28
CA GLU A 185 -8.93 8.68 6.25
C GLU A 185 -7.41 8.55 6.11
N GLU A 186 -6.76 9.42 5.34
CA GLU A 186 -5.32 9.39 5.13
C GLU A 186 -4.52 10.06 6.25
N ALA A 187 -5.10 11.06 6.93
CA ALA A 187 -4.41 11.78 7.98
C ALA A 187 -3.99 10.84 9.13
N ASP A 188 -2.71 10.87 9.52
CA ASP A 188 -2.20 10.04 10.61
C ASP A 188 -1.94 10.88 11.87
N VAL A 189 -2.52 10.47 13.01
CA VAL A 189 -2.48 11.18 14.28
C VAL A 189 -2.20 10.19 15.41
N TRP A 190 -1.06 10.34 16.06
CA TRP A 190 -0.68 9.55 17.23
C TRP A 190 -1.47 10.01 18.46
N PRO A 191 -2.16 9.10 19.17
CA PRO A 191 -3.09 9.47 20.24
C PRO A 191 -2.39 9.72 21.59
N GLU A 192 -1.51 10.72 21.66
CA GLU A 192 -0.81 11.10 22.89
C GLU A 192 -0.85 12.61 23.14
N GLY A 193 -0.85 13.00 24.42
CA GLY A 193 -0.76 14.40 24.86
C GLY A 193 -1.74 15.32 24.14
N ASP A 194 -1.21 16.40 23.55
CA ASP A 194 -1.99 17.44 22.85
C ASP A 194 -2.74 16.94 21.60
N THR A 195 -2.42 15.74 21.10
CA THR A 195 -3.02 15.16 19.88
C THR A 195 -4.13 14.13 20.16
N LEU A 196 -4.40 13.81 21.44
CA LEU A 196 -5.42 12.82 21.82
C LEU A 196 -6.82 13.17 21.28
N THR A 197 -7.30 14.40 21.52
CA THR A 197 -8.62 14.85 21.06
C THR A 197 -8.73 14.86 19.54
N LEU A 198 -7.64 15.18 18.83
CA LEU A 198 -7.61 15.11 17.36
C LEU A 198 -7.72 13.66 16.86
N ALA A 199 -7.02 12.72 17.50
CA ALA A 199 -7.09 11.31 17.15
C ALA A 199 -8.49 10.70 17.43
N GLU A 200 -9.11 11.06 18.55
CA GLU A 200 -10.48 10.65 18.90
C GLU A 200 -11.51 11.24 17.93
N GLY A 201 -11.40 12.54 17.64
CA GLY A 201 -12.23 13.22 16.64
C GLY A 201 -12.14 12.55 15.27
N ARG A 202 -10.92 12.22 14.83
CA ARG A 202 -10.70 11.49 13.58
C ARG A 202 -11.41 10.14 13.57
N ARG A 203 -11.26 9.34 14.64
CA ARG A 203 -11.90 8.01 14.72
C ARG A 203 -13.41 8.12 14.64
N SER A 204 -14.01 9.06 15.37
CA SER A 204 -15.45 9.35 15.32
C SER A 204 -15.92 9.79 13.93
N LEU A 205 -15.12 10.60 13.24
CA LEU A 205 -15.43 11.07 11.89
C LEU A 205 -15.37 9.94 10.86
N ILE A 206 -14.39 9.03 10.93
CA ILE A 206 -14.28 7.88 10.01
C ILE A 206 -15.52 6.98 10.07
N GLU A 207 -16.11 6.80 11.24
CA GLU A 207 -17.31 5.98 11.42
C GLU A 207 -18.58 6.64 10.83
N ARG A 208 -18.62 7.97 10.77
CA ARG A 208 -19.79 8.74 10.33
C ARG A 208 -19.68 9.24 8.88
N LEU A 209 -18.47 9.53 8.41
CA LEU A 209 -18.19 9.99 7.05
C LEU A 209 -18.00 8.81 6.08
N THR A 210 -19.02 7.96 6.00
CA THR A 210 -19.08 6.91 4.98
C THR A 210 -20.05 7.28 3.85
N PRO A 211 -19.76 6.95 2.58
CA PRO A 211 -20.70 7.15 1.49
C PRO A 211 -22.08 6.54 1.74
N LEU A 212 -22.18 5.48 2.56
CA LEU A 212 -23.46 4.92 2.98
C LEU A 212 -24.28 5.91 3.83
N ARG A 213 -23.64 6.58 4.80
CA ARG A 213 -24.29 7.58 5.67
C ARG A 213 -24.80 8.78 4.88
N TYR A 214 -24.10 9.21 3.84
CA TYR A 214 -24.59 10.25 2.93
C TYR A 214 -25.98 9.93 2.39
N PHE A 215 -26.23 8.69 1.97
CA PHE A 215 -27.55 8.28 1.48
C PHE A 215 -28.53 7.97 2.62
N ALA A 216 -28.07 7.29 3.68
CA ALA A 216 -28.92 6.75 4.75
C ALA A 216 -29.38 7.76 5.79
N ASP A 217 -28.56 8.77 6.05
CA ASP A 217 -28.78 9.76 7.09
C ASP A 217 -28.18 11.11 6.65
N PRO A 218 -28.82 11.82 5.70
CA PRO A 218 -28.27 13.06 5.15
C PRO A 218 -28.01 14.13 6.23
N ALA A 219 -28.88 14.22 7.24
CA ALA A 219 -28.72 15.19 8.33
C ALA A 219 -27.50 14.86 9.21
N GLY A 220 -27.32 13.58 9.58
CA GLY A 220 -26.13 13.14 10.32
C GLY A 220 -24.85 13.26 9.49
N TRP A 221 -24.96 13.05 8.17
CA TRP A 221 -23.85 13.27 7.25
C TRP A 221 -23.42 14.74 7.18
N ASP A 222 -24.37 15.67 7.00
CA ASP A 222 -24.07 17.10 6.91
C ASP A 222 -23.43 17.62 8.20
N GLN A 223 -23.90 17.15 9.35
CA GLN A 223 -23.29 17.43 10.64
C GLN A 223 -21.84 16.91 10.69
N ALA A 224 -21.61 15.64 10.35
CA ALA A 224 -20.27 15.05 10.35
C ALA A 224 -19.33 15.75 9.36
N ARG A 225 -19.85 16.20 8.21
CA ARG A 225 -19.09 16.97 7.22
C ARG A 225 -18.65 18.32 7.78
N ALA A 226 -19.54 19.05 8.44
CA ALA A 226 -19.19 20.32 9.10
C ALA A 226 -18.11 20.10 10.18
N GLU A 227 -18.28 19.10 11.03
CA GLU A 227 -17.29 18.72 12.05
C GLU A 227 -15.93 18.33 11.44
N ALA A 228 -15.91 17.68 10.27
CA ALA A 228 -14.65 17.37 9.58
C ALA A 228 -13.95 18.60 8.99
N VAL A 229 -14.68 19.62 8.56
CA VAL A 229 -14.08 20.89 8.14
C VAL A 229 -13.39 21.57 9.32
N GLU A 230 -14.04 21.62 10.48
CA GLU A 230 -13.45 22.15 11.72
C GLU A 230 -12.25 21.31 12.17
N TRP A 231 -12.39 19.99 12.15
CA TRP A 231 -11.31 19.06 12.49
C TRP A 231 -10.11 19.24 11.57
N ARG A 232 -10.30 19.44 10.27
CA ARG A 232 -9.22 19.72 9.32
C ARG A 232 -8.48 21.01 9.66
N ALA A 233 -9.20 22.08 10.01
CA ALA A 233 -8.56 23.33 10.43
C ALA A 233 -7.71 23.14 11.70
N ALA A 234 -8.22 22.37 12.67
CA ALA A 234 -7.49 22.02 13.89
C ALA A 234 -6.26 21.13 13.59
N TYR A 235 -6.39 20.16 12.67
CA TYR A 235 -5.29 19.32 12.20
C TYR A 235 -4.20 20.15 11.54
N GLU A 236 -4.54 21.07 10.63
CA GLU A 236 -3.56 21.93 9.96
C GLU A 236 -2.81 22.85 10.95
N ALA A 237 -3.50 23.36 11.97
CA ALA A 237 -2.87 24.13 13.05
C ALA A 237 -1.91 23.27 13.89
N ALA A 238 -2.34 22.06 14.27
CA ALA A 238 -1.52 21.10 15.00
C ALA A 238 -0.30 20.64 14.19
N TYR A 239 -0.45 20.43 12.88
CA TYR A 239 0.63 20.13 11.96
C TYR A 239 1.70 21.21 11.98
N ARG A 240 1.31 22.48 11.82
CA ARG A 240 2.26 23.61 11.85
C ARG A 240 2.98 23.70 13.20
N ALA A 241 2.26 23.48 14.31
CA ALA A 241 2.86 23.50 15.64
C ALA A 241 3.84 22.32 15.86
N HIS A 242 3.45 21.12 15.45
CA HIS A 242 4.28 19.92 15.51
C HIS A 242 5.55 20.09 14.66
N PHE A 243 5.42 20.54 13.42
CA PHE A 243 6.55 20.79 12.53
C PHE A 243 7.57 21.76 13.14
N ARG A 244 7.11 22.93 13.65
CA ARG A 244 8.01 23.90 14.30
C ARG A 244 8.72 23.31 15.51
N ARG A 245 8.06 22.43 16.25
CA ARG A 245 8.65 21.72 17.40
C ARG A 245 9.73 20.75 16.95
N VAL A 246 9.46 19.95 15.91
CA VAL A 246 10.40 18.98 15.35
C VAL A 246 11.61 19.67 14.73
N ALA A 247 11.43 20.75 13.96
CA ALA A 247 12.54 21.50 13.36
C ALA A 247 13.47 22.14 14.42
N ARG A 248 12.88 22.71 15.49
CA ARG A 248 13.69 23.19 16.64
C ARG A 248 14.44 22.05 17.30
N LEU A 249 13.75 20.95 17.60
CA LEU A 249 14.37 19.78 18.21
C LEU A 249 15.47 19.18 17.32
N ALA A 250 15.33 19.23 16.00
CA ALA A 250 16.35 18.79 15.05
C ALA A 250 17.63 19.62 15.21
N THR A 251 17.48 20.95 15.25
CA THR A 251 18.60 21.88 15.46
C THR A 251 19.29 21.66 16.80
N ASP A 252 18.52 21.53 17.88
CA ASP A 252 19.05 21.28 19.22
C ASP A 252 19.75 19.93 19.29
N THR A 253 19.13 18.88 18.76
CA THR A 253 19.68 17.52 18.75
C THR A 253 20.96 17.44 17.92
N LEU A 254 21.02 18.06 16.74
CA LEU A 254 22.26 18.08 15.94
C LEU A 254 23.40 18.80 16.68
N SER A 255 23.09 19.88 17.40
CA SER A 255 24.06 20.60 18.24
C SER A 255 24.56 19.72 19.38
N ASP A 256 23.67 19.01 20.08
CA ASP A 256 24.00 18.08 21.17
C ASP A 256 24.82 16.87 20.69
N LEU A 257 24.69 16.47 19.42
CA LEU A 257 25.39 15.33 18.83
C LEU A 257 26.81 15.69 18.34
N LEU A 258 27.18 16.98 18.25
CA LEU A 258 28.50 17.43 17.76
C LEU A 258 29.70 16.74 18.44
N PRO A 259 29.70 16.51 19.78
CA PRO A 259 30.80 15.79 20.43
C PRO A 259 30.94 14.36 19.92
N ALA A 260 29.83 13.63 19.77
CA ALA A 260 29.84 12.25 19.29
C ALA A 260 30.20 12.17 17.80
N VAL A 261 29.72 13.11 16.98
CA VAL A 261 30.12 13.23 15.57
C VAL A 261 31.62 13.49 15.45
N SER A 262 32.18 14.38 16.26
CA SER A 262 33.63 14.65 16.27
C SER A 262 34.42 13.42 16.74
N ALA A 263 33.93 12.73 17.77
CA ALA A 263 34.54 11.50 18.29
C ALA A 263 34.46 10.33 17.29
N SER A 264 33.53 10.36 16.34
CA SER A 264 33.36 9.32 15.32
C SER A 264 34.58 9.16 14.42
N GLU A 265 35.24 10.26 14.04
CA GLU A 265 36.47 10.22 13.23
C GLU A 265 37.66 9.67 14.02
N VAL A 266 37.71 9.99 15.32
CA VAL A 266 38.71 9.42 16.24
C VAL A 266 38.52 7.91 16.37
N LEU A 267 37.28 7.45 16.54
CA LEU A 267 36.96 6.02 16.62
C LEU A 267 37.34 5.27 15.34
N ARG A 268 37.03 5.84 14.16
CA ARG A 268 37.42 5.26 12.87
C ARG A 268 38.93 5.15 12.74
N THR A 269 39.67 6.16 13.20
CA THR A 269 41.13 6.13 13.22
C THR A 269 41.65 5.00 14.10
N PHE A 270 41.08 4.83 15.30
CA PHE A 270 41.44 3.71 16.19
C PHE A 270 41.13 2.35 15.56
N ASN A 271 39.94 2.17 14.98
CA ASN A 271 39.52 0.90 14.39
C ASN A 271 40.31 0.51 13.12
N ARG A 272 40.92 1.47 12.41
CA ARG A 272 41.80 1.20 11.27
C ARG A 272 43.23 0.81 11.66
N SER A 273 43.63 1.10 12.89
CA SER A 273 44.99 0.85 13.36
C SER A 273 45.09 -0.50 14.05
N GLU A 274 45.84 -1.42 13.47
CA GLU A 274 46.10 -2.77 14.02
C GLU A 274 46.67 -2.74 15.45
N ARG A 275 47.31 -1.62 15.84
CA ARG A 275 47.86 -1.39 17.19
C ARG A 275 46.82 -1.43 18.32
N TYR A 276 45.54 -1.16 18.03
CA TYR A 276 44.50 -1.03 19.06
C TYR A 276 43.56 -2.25 19.15
N GLY A 277 43.93 -3.35 18.50
CA GLY A 277 43.19 -4.62 18.53
C GLY A 277 41.96 -4.61 17.62
N GLN A 278 40.95 -5.41 17.98
CA GLN A 278 39.75 -5.56 17.15
C GLN A 278 38.88 -4.28 17.14
N PRO A 279 38.28 -3.92 15.98
CA PRO A 279 37.35 -2.80 15.87
C PRO A 279 36.19 -2.88 16.85
N VAL A 280 35.75 -1.73 17.38
CA VAL A 280 34.61 -1.62 18.30
C VAL A 280 33.68 -0.50 17.84
N GLY A 281 32.36 -0.73 17.93
CA GLY A 281 31.37 0.33 17.72
C GLY A 281 31.07 0.71 16.26
N GLU A 282 31.45 -0.11 15.27
CA GLU A 282 31.17 0.13 13.84
C GLU A 282 29.67 0.28 13.55
N GLU A 283 28.82 -0.58 14.12
CA GLU A 283 27.36 -0.45 13.96
C GLU A 283 26.84 0.88 14.53
N ALA A 284 27.40 1.33 15.66
CA ALA A 284 27.02 2.61 16.26
C ALA A 284 27.44 3.80 15.40
N LEU A 285 28.60 3.73 14.73
CA LEU A 285 29.04 4.75 13.77
C LEU A 285 28.07 4.85 12.58
N ASP A 286 27.67 3.72 12.02
CA ASP A 286 26.74 3.68 10.88
C ASP A 286 25.33 4.14 11.27
N ARG A 287 24.86 3.75 12.46
CA ARG A 287 23.58 4.22 12.99
C ARG A 287 23.60 5.71 13.28
N LEU A 288 24.66 6.23 13.91
CA LEU A 288 24.81 7.66 14.19
C LEU A 288 24.82 8.47 12.89
N ARG A 289 25.61 8.04 11.88
CA ARG A 289 25.69 8.73 10.59
C ARG A 289 24.34 8.77 9.88
N ARG A 290 23.63 7.63 9.81
CA ARG A 290 22.31 7.56 9.18
C ARG A 290 21.29 8.43 9.91
N ALA A 291 21.27 8.38 11.24
CA ALA A 291 20.34 9.15 12.04
C ALA A 291 20.60 10.67 11.94
N VAL A 292 21.86 11.11 11.98
CA VAL A 292 22.24 12.52 11.76
C VAL A 292 21.84 13.00 10.37
N ALA A 293 22.07 12.19 9.33
CA ALA A 293 21.65 12.53 7.96
C ALA A 293 20.12 12.68 7.88
N GLN A 294 19.35 11.74 8.44
CA GLN A 294 17.90 11.80 8.47
C GLN A 294 17.36 13.01 9.24
N ILE A 295 17.99 13.39 10.37
CA ILE A 295 17.61 14.59 11.12
C ILE A 295 17.95 15.86 10.30
N GLY A 296 19.10 15.87 9.62
CA GLY A 296 19.51 16.99 8.76
C GLY A 296 18.67 17.17 7.50
N GLU A 297 17.94 16.14 7.06
CA GLU A 297 16.98 16.22 5.96
C GLU A 297 15.63 16.83 6.36
N ILE A 298 15.40 17.08 7.66
CA ILE A 298 14.17 17.73 8.12
C ILE A 298 14.19 19.18 7.62
N PRO A 299 13.21 19.60 6.80
CA PRO A 299 13.22 20.94 6.22
C PRO A 299 12.99 22.01 7.29
N ASP A 300 13.52 23.21 7.04
CA ASP A 300 13.32 24.36 7.93
C ASP A 300 11.94 25.01 7.78
N THR A 301 11.26 24.75 6.66
CA THR A 301 9.95 25.31 6.35
C THR A 301 8.91 24.22 6.16
N PRO A 302 7.69 24.40 6.72
CA PRO A 302 6.64 23.41 6.59
C PRO A 302 6.17 23.34 5.15
N ASP A 303 6.08 22.13 4.60
CA ASP A 303 5.49 21.88 3.29
C ASP A 303 3.95 21.89 3.42
N PRO A 304 3.24 22.89 2.87
CA PRO A 304 1.79 22.98 2.97
C PRO A 304 1.07 21.85 2.23
N SER A 305 1.74 21.16 1.31
CA SER A 305 1.19 20.02 0.57
C SER A 305 1.27 18.72 1.39
N ARG A 306 2.31 18.55 2.21
CA ARG A 306 2.43 17.43 3.16
C ARG A 306 1.46 17.50 4.32
N ALA A 307 0.92 18.67 4.63
CA ALA A 307 -0.21 18.78 5.55
C ALA A 307 -1.49 18.14 4.96
N ARG A 308 -1.57 17.94 3.64
CA ARG A 308 -2.75 17.39 2.93
C ARG A 308 -2.65 15.90 2.65
N THR A 309 -1.44 15.39 2.49
CA THR A 309 -1.15 13.99 2.21
C THR A 309 -0.53 13.39 3.47
N GLY A 310 -1.16 12.39 4.09
CA GLY A 310 -0.82 11.80 5.41
C GLY A 310 0.58 11.20 5.61
N GLY A 311 1.64 11.73 4.99
CA GLY A 311 3.02 11.30 5.14
C GLY A 311 3.72 11.80 6.42
N VAL A 312 3.02 12.46 7.34
CA VAL A 312 3.55 12.87 8.65
C VAL A 312 2.58 12.44 9.74
N THR A 313 3.02 11.54 10.62
CA THR A 313 2.28 11.12 11.81
C THR A 313 2.36 12.22 12.87
N LEU A 314 1.26 12.97 13.08
CA LEU A 314 1.23 14.01 14.11
C LEU A 314 1.37 13.41 15.51
N GLY A 315 2.09 14.10 16.40
CA GLY A 315 2.25 13.69 17.79
C GLY A 315 3.40 12.70 18.02
N ARG A 316 4.03 12.15 16.96
CA ARG A 316 5.16 11.23 17.07
C ARG A 316 6.44 11.84 16.51
N LEU A 317 7.54 11.74 17.25
CA LEU A 317 8.86 12.12 16.74
C LEU A 317 9.41 11.03 15.81
N PRO A 318 10.12 11.39 14.72
CA PRO A 318 10.85 10.42 13.90
C PRO A 318 11.79 9.55 14.75
N GLY A 319 11.87 8.25 14.44
CA GLY A 319 12.73 7.30 15.17
C GLY A 319 14.21 7.70 15.19
N ALA A 320 14.66 8.43 14.15
CA ALA A 320 16.01 8.96 14.02
C ALA A 320 16.49 9.76 15.25
N PHE A 321 15.61 10.48 15.94
CA PHE A 321 15.98 11.24 17.14
C PHE A 321 16.44 10.35 18.30
N ALA A 322 15.72 9.26 18.55
CA ALA A 322 16.09 8.30 19.59
C ALA A 322 17.33 7.50 19.18
N ASP A 323 17.37 7.04 17.93
CA ASP A 323 18.52 6.32 17.38
C ASP A 323 19.80 7.14 17.43
N ALA A 324 19.76 8.43 17.10
CA ALA A 324 20.92 9.30 17.13
C ALA A 324 21.49 9.45 18.54
N ARG A 325 20.64 9.62 19.56
CA ARG A 325 21.07 9.74 20.97
C ARG A 325 21.70 8.46 21.49
N LEU A 326 21.07 7.31 21.21
CA LEU A 326 21.59 5.99 21.60
C LEU A 326 22.92 5.68 20.89
N ALA A 327 22.99 5.93 19.59
CA ALA A 327 24.19 5.70 18.80
C ALA A 327 25.33 6.63 19.22
N ALA A 328 25.05 7.90 19.54
CA ALA A 328 26.03 8.84 20.06
C ALA A 328 26.64 8.38 21.39
N ALA A 329 25.82 7.93 22.33
CA ALA A 329 26.30 7.38 23.60
C ALA A 329 27.19 6.14 23.38
N ALA A 330 26.80 5.25 22.46
CA ALA A 330 27.58 4.07 22.12
C ALA A 330 28.93 4.42 21.44
N VAL A 331 28.96 5.42 20.55
CA VAL A 331 30.20 5.91 19.93
C VAL A 331 31.15 6.48 20.98
N LEU A 332 30.65 7.33 21.89
CA LEU A 332 31.48 7.90 22.96
C LEU A 332 32.03 6.82 23.90
N ALA A 333 31.23 5.81 24.23
CA ALA A 333 31.68 4.67 25.02
C ALA A 333 32.76 3.84 24.29
N ALA A 334 32.58 3.60 22.98
CA ALA A 334 33.55 2.85 22.17
C ALA A 334 34.89 3.59 22.04
N VAL A 335 34.87 4.93 21.93
CA VAL A 335 36.08 5.76 21.95
C VAL A 335 36.82 5.61 23.26
N GLU A 336 36.12 5.62 24.40
CA GLU A 336 36.75 5.44 25.70
C GLU A 336 37.39 4.04 25.85
N VAL A 337 36.74 2.99 25.33
CA VAL A 337 37.32 1.64 25.29
C VAL A 337 38.63 1.61 24.49
N GLN A 338 38.63 2.18 23.28
CA GLN A 338 39.84 2.22 22.45
C GLN A 338 40.94 3.08 23.07
N ARG A 339 40.59 4.20 23.71
CA ARG A 339 41.55 5.04 24.44
C ARG A 339 42.24 4.27 25.56
N ARG A 340 41.51 3.46 26.33
CA ARG A 340 42.09 2.61 27.38
C ARG A 340 43.02 1.55 26.81
N ARG A 341 42.66 0.94 25.68
CA ARG A 341 43.55 -0.03 24.98
C ARG A 341 44.82 0.64 24.45
N ALA A 342 44.74 1.89 24.03
CA ALA A 342 45.89 2.65 23.54
C ALA A 342 46.90 3.04 24.65
N MET A 343 46.46 3.06 25.91
CA MET A 343 47.28 3.39 27.08
C MET A 343 47.95 2.17 27.74
N VAL A 344 47.58 0.96 27.31
CA VAL A 344 48.16 -0.33 27.73
C VAL A 344 49.23 -0.75 26.74
#